data_AF-A0A7Y3EQX1-F1
#
_entry.id   AF-A0A7Y3EQX1-F1
#
_cell.length_a   1.000
_cell.length_b   1.000
_cell.length_c   1.000
_cell.angle_alpha   90.00
_cell.angle_beta   90.00
_cell.angle_gamma   90.00
#
_symmetry.space_group_name_H-M   'P 1'
#
loop_
_entity.id
_entity.type
_entity.pdbx_description
1 polymer ?
#
loop_
_entity_poly.entity_id
_entity_poly.type
_entity_poly.pdbx_seq_one_letter_code
_entity_poly.pdbx_strand_id
1 'polypeptide(L)'
;MIDTIVVQYIVAGTIAFLILCNIVLSLNEIENDTINHIIKKWAYGKYFFITFAWGILGGHFFLGTKVPLFGDNWWLPVVLVIVILLALLIIGFKQKDGFVMEPRLQLLLLVLGVLYGHFFWSQRHLEEITLPFLN
;
A
#
# COMPACT_ATOMS: atom_id res chain seq x y z
N MET A 1 9.81 -20.98 6.83
CA MET A 1 9.88 -19.59 7.34
C MET A 1 10.57 -18.79 6.24
N ILE A 2 9.91 -17.81 5.62
CA ILE A 2 10.59 -16.95 4.64
C ILE A 2 11.39 -15.94 5.47
N ASP A 3 12.71 -15.93 5.29
CA ASP A 3 13.58 -15.02 6.03
C ASP A 3 13.25 -13.56 5.71
N THR A 4 13.36 -12.69 6.72
CA THR A 4 13.12 -11.25 6.59
C THR A 4 13.96 -10.62 5.47
N ILE A 5 15.17 -11.14 5.23
CA ILE A 5 16.06 -10.77 4.13
C ILE A 5 15.42 -11.06 2.75
N VAL A 6 14.74 -12.20 2.61
CA VAL A 6 14.05 -12.55 1.35
C VAL A 6 12.92 -11.57 1.07
N VAL A 7 12.14 -11.21 2.09
CA VAL A 7 11.07 -10.21 1.97
C VAL A 7 11.64 -8.85 1.56
N GLN A 8 12.75 -8.41 2.18
CA GLN A 8 13.42 -7.16 1.83
C GLN A 8 13.88 -7.15 0.36
N TYR A 9 14.50 -8.23 -0.12
CA TYR A 9 14.91 -8.31 -1.53
C TYR A 9 13.72 -8.30 -2.49
N ILE A 10 12.61 -8.97 -2.16
CA ILE A 10 11.39 -8.94 -2.98
C ILE A 10 10.82 -7.51 -3.04
N VAL A 11 10.74 -6.82 -1.90
CA VAL A 11 10.23 -5.44 -1.83
C VAL A 11 11.15 -4.50 -2.61
N ALA A 12 12.46 -4.54 -2.36
CA ALA A 12 13.44 -3.71 -3.05
C ALA A 12 13.46 -3.97 -4.56
N GLY A 13 13.43 -5.24 -4.96
CA GLY A 13 13.37 -5.65 -6.37
C GLY A 13 12.10 -5.15 -7.06
N THR A 14 10.95 -5.22 -6.37
CA THR A 14 9.67 -4.71 -6.89
C THR A 14 9.71 -3.20 -7.05
N ILE A 15 10.22 -2.46 -6.07
CA ILE A 15 10.37 -1.00 -6.16
C ILE A 15 11.32 -0.62 -7.31
N ALA A 16 12.48 -1.28 -7.40
CA ALA A 16 13.45 -1.03 -8.46
C ALA A 16 12.85 -1.34 -9.85
N PHE A 17 12.13 -2.45 -9.99
CA PHE A 17 11.43 -2.81 -11.23
C PHE A 17 10.40 -1.74 -11.63
N LEU A 18 9.57 -1.29 -10.69
CA LEU A 18 8.59 -0.22 -10.95
C LEU A 18 9.26 1.08 -11.40
N ILE A 19 10.38 1.45 -10.77
CA ILE A 19 11.16 2.63 -11.16
C ILE A 19 11.71 2.47 -12.58
N LEU A 20 12.32 1.32 -12.90
CA LEU A 20 12.87 1.04 -14.23
C LEU A 20 11.78 1.08 -15.30
N CYS A 21 10.64 0.44 -15.07
CA CYS A 21 9.50 0.52 -15.99
C CYS A 21 9.03 1.96 -16.18
N ASN A 22 8.98 2.75 -15.11
CA ASN A 22 8.58 4.16 -15.21
C ASN A 22 9.60 5.00 -15.98
N ILE A 23 10.90 4.72 -15.85
CA ILE A 23 11.96 5.38 -16.66
C ILE A 23 11.81 5.01 -18.12
N VAL A 24 11.71 3.71 -18.44
CA VAL A 24 11.58 3.23 -19.83
C VAL A 24 10.35 3.84 -20.50
N LEU A 25 9.21 3.84 -19.80
CA LEU A 25 7.98 4.43 -20.33
C LEU A 25 8.03 5.95 -20.41
N SER A 26 8.79 6.62 -19.54
CA SER A 26 9.00 8.07 -19.62
C SER A 26 9.86 8.49 -20.82
N LEU A 27 10.59 7.56 -21.45
CA LEU A 27 11.33 7.80 -22.69
C LEU A 27 10.46 7.62 -23.95
N ASN A 28 9.23 7.14 -23.79
CA ASN A 28 8.27 7.05 -24.89
C ASN A 28 7.79 8.46 -25.29
N GLU A 29 7.55 8.68 -26.58
CA GLU A 29 7.05 9.97 -27.10
C GLU A 29 5.58 10.22 -26.76
N ILE A 30 4.88 9.20 -26.24
CA ILE A 30 3.48 9.28 -25.84
C ILE A 30 3.39 10.00 -24.49
N GLU A 31 2.90 11.24 -24.53
CA GLU A 31 2.68 12.03 -23.33
C GLU A 31 1.75 11.29 -22.36
N ASN A 32 2.13 11.25 -21.07
CA ASN A 32 1.36 10.65 -19.99
C ASN A 32 1.22 9.11 -20.00
N ASP A 33 2.00 8.39 -20.83
CA ASP A 33 1.99 6.92 -20.89
C ASP A 33 2.96 6.27 -19.88
N THR A 34 2.93 6.73 -18.62
CA THR A 34 3.76 6.16 -17.54
C THR A 34 2.90 5.42 -16.53
N ILE A 35 3.46 4.39 -15.89
CA ILE A 35 2.77 3.63 -14.82
C ILE A 35 2.23 4.58 -13.75
N ASN A 36 3.03 5.57 -13.33
CA ASN A 36 2.61 6.54 -12.32
C ASN A 36 1.42 7.38 -12.77
N HIS A 37 1.38 7.79 -14.03
CA HIS A 37 0.24 8.53 -14.57
C HIS A 37 -1.02 7.66 -14.64
N ILE A 38 -0.90 6.41 -15.10
CA ILE A 38 -2.01 5.46 -15.20
C ILE A 38 -2.60 5.17 -13.81
N ILE A 39 -1.74 4.84 -12.84
CA ILE A 39 -2.16 4.58 -11.46
C ILE A 39 -2.84 5.81 -10.87
N LYS A 40 -2.28 7.01 -11.08
CA LYS A 40 -2.90 8.26 -10.64
C LYS A 40 -4.29 8.45 -11.26
N LYS A 41 -4.44 8.26 -12.57
CA LYS A 41 -5.72 8.39 -13.26
C LYS A 41 -6.77 7.41 -12.71
N TRP A 42 -6.37 6.16 -12.46
CA TRP A 42 -7.26 5.15 -11.88
C TRP A 42 -7.65 5.49 -10.44
N ALA A 43 -6.67 5.88 -9.62
CA ALA A 43 -6.89 6.27 -8.24
C ALA A 43 -7.83 7.47 -8.11
N TYR A 44 -7.69 8.50 -8.97
CA TYR A 44 -8.62 9.64 -8.99
C TYR A 44 -9.98 9.32 -9.63
N GLY A 45 -10.08 8.25 -10.41
CA GLY A 45 -11.33 7.78 -11.00
C GLY A 45 -12.09 6.80 -10.10
N LYS A 46 -12.64 5.75 -10.72
CA LYS A 46 -13.42 4.71 -10.03
C LYS A 46 -12.60 3.80 -9.11
N TYR A 47 -11.28 3.80 -9.22
CA TYR A 47 -10.40 2.90 -8.48
C TYR A 47 -9.71 3.60 -7.30
N PHE A 48 -10.40 4.53 -6.63
CA PHE A 48 -9.89 5.24 -5.45
C PHE A 48 -9.54 4.35 -4.25
N PHE A 49 -9.94 3.07 -4.26
CA PHE A 49 -9.44 2.08 -3.30
C PHE A 49 -7.91 1.95 -3.35
N ILE A 50 -7.28 2.24 -4.50
CA ILE A 50 -5.83 2.27 -4.69
C ILE A 50 -5.17 3.23 -3.70
N THR A 51 -5.76 4.41 -3.47
CA THR A 51 -5.22 5.42 -2.55
C THR A 51 -5.26 4.93 -1.10
N PHE A 52 -6.36 4.30 -0.69
CA PHE A 52 -6.47 3.69 0.64
C PHE A 52 -5.48 2.53 0.80
N ALA A 53 -5.33 1.67 -0.22
CA ALA A 53 -4.36 0.58 -0.23
C ALA A 53 -2.91 1.09 -0.09
N TRP A 54 -2.53 2.13 -0.83
CA TRP A 54 -1.23 2.78 -0.69
C TRP A 54 -1.00 3.33 0.72
N GLY A 55 -2.04 3.92 1.33
CA GLY A 55 -1.98 4.33 2.73
C GLY A 55 -1.68 3.16 3.67
N ILE A 56 -2.42 2.04 3.53
CA ILE A 56 -2.21 0.84 4.35
C ILE A 56 -0.78 0.33 4.23
N LEU A 57 -0.29 0.15 3.00
CA LEU A 57 1.08 -0.33 2.77
C LEU A 57 2.11 0.63 3.35
N GLY A 58 1.85 1.95 3.20
CA GLY A 58 2.67 3.00 3.80
C GLY A 58 2.78 2.88 5.32
N GLY A 59 1.63 2.77 6.00
CA GLY A 59 1.56 2.59 7.45
C GLY A 59 2.18 1.28 7.92
N HIS A 60 1.87 0.18 7.23
CA HIS A 60 2.33 -1.17 7.58
C HIS A 60 3.85 -1.31 7.49
N PHE A 61 4.44 -0.88 6.36
CA PHE A 61 5.87 -1.10 6.07
C PHE A 61 6.80 -0.04 6.66
N PHE A 62 6.37 1.22 6.71
CA PHE A 62 7.26 2.33 7.09
C PHE A 62 6.97 2.93 8.46
N LEU A 63 5.77 2.71 9.01
CA LEU A 63 5.33 3.23 10.30
C LEU A 63 4.87 2.07 11.19
N GLY A 64 5.67 1.01 11.36
CA GLY A 64 5.29 -0.06 12.28
C GLY A 64 5.15 0.43 13.73
N THR A 65 4.07 0.04 14.42
CA THR A 65 3.95 0.06 15.88
C THR A 65 4.33 -1.28 16.51
N LYS A 66 4.89 -1.22 17.74
CA LYS A 66 5.20 -2.39 18.57
C LYS A 66 3.96 -3.04 19.20
N VAL A 67 2.85 -2.29 19.33
CA VAL A 67 1.63 -2.75 20.01
C VAL A 67 0.42 -2.56 19.08
N PRO A 68 0.20 -3.48 18.11
CA PRO A 68 -0.96 -3.40 17.24
C PRO A 68 -2.26 -3.66 18.02
N LEU A 69 -3.33 -2.96 17.66
CA LEU A 69 -4.63 -3.02 18.36
C LEU A 69 -5.23 -4.42 18.46
N PHE A 70 -5.00 -5.27 17.45
CA PHE A 70 -5.56 -6.61 17.39
C PHE A 70 -4.71 -7.69 18.06
N GLY A 71 -3.59 -7.31 18.71
CA GLY A 71 -2.72 -8.25 19.41
C GLY A 71 -2.39 -9.45 18.52
N ASP A 72 -2.49 -10.66 19.06
CA ASP A 72 -2.07 -11.92 18.42
C ASP A 72 -2.95 -12.41 17.27
N ASN A 73 -4.08 -11.76 17.01
CA ASN A 73 -4.93 -12.05 15.87
C ASN A 73 -4.34 -11.46 14.58
N TRP A 74 -3.14 -11.88 14.19
CA TRP A 74 -2.38 -11.33 13.06
C TRP A 74 -3.12 -11.41 11.71
N TRP A 75 -4.01 -12.40 11.56
CA TRP A 75 -4.77 -12.64 10.32
C TRP A 75 -5.98 -11.72 10.19
N LEU A 76 -6.57 -11.27 11.31
CA LEU A 76 -7.80 -10.49 11.32
C LEU A 76 -7.64 -9.12 10.65
N PRO A 77 -6.58 -8.33 10.92
CA PRO A 77 -6.31 -7.10 10.19
C PRO A 77 -6.18 -7.31 8.68
N VAL A 78 -5.60 -8.43 8.24
CA VAL A 78 -5.43 -8.76 6.82
C VAL A 78 -6.77 -9.03 6.16
N VAL A 79 -7.63 -9.84 6.79
CA VAL A 79 -8.98 -10.12 6.28
C VAL A 79 -9.79 -8.83 6.18
N LEU A 80 -9.72 -7.97 7.20
CA LEU A 80 -10.38 -6.67 7.19
C LEU A 80 -9.88 -5.75 6.07
N VAL A 81 -8.58 -5.74 5.75
CA VAL A 81 -8.05 -5.02 4.57
C VAL A 81 -8.74 -5.51 3.30
N ILE A 82 -8.78 -6.82 3.08
CA ILE A 82 -9.39 -7.40 1.87
C ILE A 82 -10.87 -6.98 1.77
N VAL A 83 -11.62 -7.09 2.87
CA VAL A 83 -13.04 -6.69 2.90
C VAL A 83 -13.22 -5.20 2.60
N ILE A 84 -12.41 -4.33 3.21
CA ILE A 84 -12.51 -2.88 2.98
C ILE A 84 -12.14 -2.53 1.54
N LEU A 85 -11.08 -3.11 0.98
CA LEU A 85 -10.67 -2.86 -0.40
C LEU A 85 -11.73 -3.34 -1.40
N LEU A 86 -12.33 -4.51 -1.18
CA LEU A 86 -13.44 -5.00 -2.01
C LEU A 86 -14.66 -4.09 -1.90
N ALA A 87 -15.00 -3.61 -0.69
CA ALA A 87 -16.10 -2.68 -0.50
C ALA A 87 -15.86 -1.36 -1.27
N LEU A 88 -14.66 -0.78 -1.15
CA LEU A 88 -14.28 0.44 -1.88
C LEU A 88 -14.29 0.22 -3.40
N LEU A 89 -13.82 -0.94 -3.87
CA LEU A 89 -13.87 -1.33 -5.29
C LEU A 89 -15.32 -1.41 -5.79
N ILE A 90 -16.22 -2.06 -5.04
CA ILE A 90 -17.65 -2.16 -5.38
C ILE A 90 -18.30 -0.78 -5.41
N ILE A 91 -17.99 0.09 -4.44
CA ILE A 91 -18.48 1.48 -4.43
C ILE A 91 -17.97 2.23 -5.68
N GLY A 92 -16.70 2.01 -6.05
CA GLY A 92 -16.10 2.53 -7.26
C GLY A 92 -16.82 2.12 -8.54
N PHE A 93 -17.16 0.84 -8.68
CA PHE A 93 -17.92 0.34 -9.83
C PHE A 93 -19.34 0.88 -9.94
N LYS A 94 -19.96 1.25 -8.81
CA LYS A 94 -21.28 1.89 -8.79
C LYS A 94 -21.27 3.36 -9.21
N GLN A 95 -20.09 3.99 -9.32
CA GLN A 95 -20.00 5.39 -9.75
C GLN A 95 -20.29 5.54 -11.25
N LYS A 96 -20.82 6.71 -11.62
CA LYS A 96 -21.08 7.08 -13.01
C LYS A 96 -19.77 7.13 -13.81
N ASP A 97 -19.88 6.95 -15.13
CA ASP A 97 -18.75 7.16 -16.03
C ASP A 97 -18.30 8.62 -15.98
N GLY A 98 -16.99 8.84 -16.01
CA GLY A 98 -16.39 10.16 -15.81
C GLY A 98 -16.35 10.64 -14.36
N PHE A 99 -16.68 9.80 -13.37
CA PHE A 99 -16.49 10.13 -11.96
C PHE A 99 -15.02 10.48 -11.67
N VAL A 100 -14.83 11.62 -10.98
CA VAL A 100 -13.54 12.07 -10.46
C VAL A 100 -13.70 12.30 -8.97
N MET A 101 -12.92 11.59 -8.17
CA MET A 101 -12.90 11.72 -6.72
C MET A 101 -12.28 13.06 -6.33
N GLU A 102 -12.92 13.74 -5.39
CA GLU A 102 -12.40 15.01 -4.86
C GLU A 102 -11.04 14.82 -4.18
N PRO A 103 -10.08 15.74 -4.38
CA PRO A 103 -8.75 15.64 -3.76
C PRO A 103 -8.77 15.54 -2.23
N ARG A 104 -9.76 16.16 -1.57
CA ARG A 104 -9.92 16.10 -0.11
C ARG A 104 -10.29 14.68 0.36
N LEU A 105 -11.15 13.99 -0.39
CA LEU A 105 -11.52 12.61 -0.11
C LEU A 105 -10.37 11.65 -0.42
N GLN A 106 -9.57 11.92 -1.45
CA GLN A 106 -8.33 11.19 -1.70
C GLN A 106 -7.36 11.28 -0.52
N LEU A 107 -7.14 12.50 -0.02
CA LEU A 107 -6.29 12.71 1.17
C LEU A 107 -6.86 11.99 2.39
N LEU A 108 -8.18 12.04 2.60
CA LEU A 108 -8.83 11.33 3.69
C LEU A 108 -8.61 9.80 3.59
N LEU A 109 -8.81 9.22 2.41
CA LEU A 109 -8.56 7.80 2.17
C LEU A 109 -7.10 7.43 2.41
N LEU A 110 -6.16 8.26 1.97
CA LEU A 110 -4.73 8.03 2.22
C LEU A 110 -4.44 8.02 3.73
N VAL A 111 -4.89 9.05 4.46
CA VAL A 111 -4.68 9.16 5.91
C VAL A 111 -5.32 8.00 6.65
N LEU A 112 -6.56 7.64 6.33
CA LEU A 112 -7.24 6.49 6.95
C LEU A 112 -6.51 5.18 6.66
N GLY A 113 -5.98 5.01 5.44
CA GLY A 113 -5.16 3.86 5.09
C GLY A 113 -3.88 3.81 5.92
N VAL A 114 -3.17 4.93 6.04
CA VAL A 114 -1.94 5.04 6.87
C VAL A 114 -2.24 4.69 8.32
N LEU A 115 -3.29 5.26 8.91
CA LEU A 115 -3.71 4.95 10.28
C LEU A 115 -4.06 3.47 10.42
N TYR A 116 -4.70 2.88 9.41
CA TYR A 116 -5.02 1.46 9.41
C TYR A 116 -3.76 0.59 9.44
N GLY A 117 -2.83 0.83 8.51
CA GLY A 117 -1.55 0.11 8.45
C GLY A 117 -0.69 0.32 9.70
N HIS A 118 -0.69 1.53 10.27
CA HIS A 118 0.06 1.84 11.47
C HIS A 118 -0.51 1.17 12.73
N PHE A 119 -1.82 1.23 12.96
CA PHE A 119 -2.41 0.80 14.23
C PHE A 119 -2.98 -0.62 14.23
N PHE A 120 -3.53 -1.08 13.10
CA PHE A 120 -4.29 -2.33 13.03
C PHE A 120 -3.48 -3.45 12.39
N TRP A 121 -2.85 -3.17 11.24
CA TRP A 121 -1.99 -4.12 10.54
C TRP A 121 -0.55 -3.62 10.50
N SER A 122 0.08 -3.52 11.66
CA SER A 122 1.46 -3.08 11.77
C SER A 122 2.46 -4.21 11.54
N GLN A 123 3.58 -3.92 10.88
CA GLN A 123 4.73 -4.80 10.95
C GLN A 123 5.29 -4.80 12.38
N ARG A 124 5.20 -5.95 13.06
CA ARG A 124 5.84 -6.13 14.36
C ARG A 124 7.34 -6.19 14.16
N HIS A 125 8.07 -5.16 14.57
CA HIS A 125 9.50 -5.28 14.82
C HIS A 125 9.65 -6.09 16.11
N LEU A 126 9.71 -7.42 15.98
CA LEU A 126 10.25 -8.25 17.05
C LEU A 126 11.64 -7.70 17.38
N GLU A 127 11.94 -7.55 18.66
CA GLU A 127 13.27 -7.13 19.12
C GLU A 127 14.33 -7.95 18.38
N GLU A 128 15.37 -7.25 17.93
CA GLU A 128 16.47 -7.80 17.14
C GLU A 128 16.84 -9.19 17.63
N ILE A 129 16.91 -10.14 16.69
CA ILE A 129 17.60 -11.39 16.92
C ILE A 129 19.03 -10.97 17.32
N THR A 130 19.35 -11.02 18.61
CA THR A 130 20.74 -10.95 19.08
C THR A 130 21.45 -12.13 18.43
N LEU A 131 22.18 -11.84 17.37
CA LEU A 131 23.02 -12.83 16.71
C LEU A 131 24.13 -13.21 17.70
N PRO A 132 24.28 -14.50 18.07
CA PRO A 132 25.16 -14.93 19.17
C PRO A 132 26.67 -14.68 18.90
N PHE A 133 27.02 -14.09 17.77
CA PHE A 133 28.38 -13.85 17.29
C PHE A 133 28.74 -12.36 17.18
N LEU A 134 27.88 -11.45 17.64
CA LEU A 134 28.23 -10.04 17.88
C LEU A 134 28.27 -9.80 19.40
N ASN A 135 29.39 -10.17 20.01
CA ASN A 135 29.88 -9.70 21.31
C ASN A 135 31.40 -9.49 21.21
#